data_AF-A0A3L7TFW6-F1
#
_entry.id   AF-A0A3L7TFW6-F1
#
_cell.length_a   1.000
_cell.length_b   1.000
_cell.length_c   1.000
_cell.angle_alpha   90.00
_cell.angle_beta   90.00
_cell.angle_gamma   90.00
#
_symmetry.space_group_name_H-M   'P 1'
#
loop_
_entity.id
_entity.type
_entity.pdbx_description
1 polymer ?
#
loop_
_entity_poly.entity_id
_entity_poly.type
_entity_poly.pdbx_seq_one_letter_code
_entity_poly.pdbx_strand_id
1 'polypeptide(L)' 'AIRMRLESDPAFLATDAKVGIVALTALAVEIQLTAYVDLGSDRAESDARHALFTDLMGVAEASGLTLSKGMERAPK' A
#
# COMPACT_ATOMS: atom_id res chain seq x y z
N ALA A 1 0.58 4.10 10.86
CA ALA A 1 0.65 2.63 10.75
C ALA A 1 1.46 2.20 9.52
N ILE A 2 1.03 2.53 8.29
CA ILE A 2 1.66 2.06 7.03
C ILE A 2 3.13 2.45 6.91
N ARG A 3 3.48 3.72 7.18
CA ARG A 3 4.88 4.18 7.18
C ARG A 3 5.76 3.35 8.13
N MET A 4 5.31 3.13 9.36
CA MET A 4 6.07 2.33 10.34
C MET A 4 6.23 0.87 9.89
N ARG A 5 5.26 0.31 9.16
CA ARG A 5 5.38 -1.04 8.59
C ARG A 5 6.47 -1.11 7.53
N LEU A 6 6.54 -0.11 6.64
CA LEU A 6 7.60 -0.02 5.63
C LEU A 6 8.98 0.22 6.24
N GLU A 7 9.08 1.05 7.27
CA GLU A 7 10.34 1.34 7.96
C GLU A 7 10.87 0.14 8.78
N SER A 8 9.99 -0.79 9.18
CA SER A 8 10.36 -1.98 9.96
C SER A 8 10.56 -3.24 9.13
N ASP A 9 10.20 -3.22 7.84
CA ASP A 9 10.32 -4.37 6.96
C ASP A 9 11.65 -4.32 6.19
N PRO A 10 12.56 -5.30 6.39
CA PRO A 10 13.86 -5.32 5.72
C PRO A 10 13.77 -5.48 4.21
N ALA A 11 12.61 -5.88 3.66
CA ALA A 11 12.38 -5.93 2.22
C ALA A 11 12.32 -4.53 1.58
N PHE A 12 12.08 -3.48 2.37
CA PHE A 12 11.90 -2.12 1.90
C PHE A 12 13.03 -1.19 2.33
N LEU A 13 13.44 -0.31 1.42
CA LEU A 13 14.41 0.73 1.70
C LEU A 13 13.73 1.87 2.47
N ALA A 14 14.01 1.96 3.77
CA ALA A 14 13.37 2.90 4.69
C ALA A 14 13.55 4.37 4.29
N THR A 15 14.67 4.73 3.64
CA THR A 15 14.99 6.12 3.27
C THR A 15 14.06 6.72 2.20
N ASP A 16 13.33 5.90 1.45
CA ASP A 16 12.55 6.37 0.29
C ASP A 16 11.05 6.02 0.35
N ALA A 17 10.55 5.57 1.51
CA ALA A 17 9.14 5.31 1.72
C ALA A 17 8.31 6.61 1.82
N LYS A 18 7.52 6.91 0.79
CA LYS A 18 6.61 8.06 0.72
C LYS A 18 5.16 7.61 0.77
N VAL A 19 4.40 8.21 1.68
CA VAL A 19 2.94 8.05 1.77
C VAL A 19 2.33 9.44 1.67
N GLY A 20 1.38 9.63 0.76
CA GLY A 20 0.73 10.92 0.56
C GLY A 20 -0.68 10.78 0.00
N ILE A 21 -1.50 11.81 0.23
CA ILE A 21 -2.80 11.94 -0.43
C ILE A 21 -2.56 12.61 -1.78
N VAL A 22 -3.02 11.98 -2.85
CA VAL A 22 -2.82 12.49 -4.23
C VAL A 22 -4.09 13.05 -4.84
N ALA A 23 -5.25 12.55 -4.41
CA ALA A 23 -6.53 13.09 -4.83
C ALA A 23 -7.54 13.01 -3.70
N LEU A 24 -8.44 14.00 -3.68
CA LEU A 24 -9.62 14.00 -2.85
C LEU A 24 -10.81 14.14 -3.78
N THR A 25 -11.69 13.15 -3.77
CA THR A 25 -12.93 13.17 -4.55
C THR A 25 -14.12 13.30 -3.59
N ALA A 26 -15.31 13.55 -4.14
CA ALA A 26 -16.53 13.58 -3.34
C ALA A 26 -16.86 12.22 -2.67
N LEU A 27 -16.22 11.13 -3.11
CA LEU A 27 -16.53 9.77 -2.68
C LEU A 27 -15.37 9.07 -1.95
N ALA A 28 -14.14 9.55 -2.12
CA ALA A 28 -12.95 8.84 -1.68
C ALA A 28 -11.72 9.75 -1.55
N VAL A 29 -10.79 9.31 -0.69
CA VAL A 29 -9.42 9.82 -0.61
C VAL A 29 -8.51 8.84 -1.33
N GLU A 30 -7.73 9.31 -2.30
CA GLU A 30 -6.72 8.50 -2.96
C GLU A 30 -5.37 8.71 -2.27
N ILE A 31 -4.81 7.61 -1.78
CA ILE A 31 -3.53 7.58 -1.08
C ILE A 31 -2.52 6.90 -2.01
N GLN A 32 -1.45 7.61 -2.35
CA GLN A 32 -0.31 7.04 -3.05
C GLN A 32 0.74 6.57 -2.05
N LEU A 33 1.18 5.33 -2.26
CA LEU A 33 2.29 4.71 -1.56
C LEU A 33 3.42 4.47 -2.56
N THR A 34 4.58 5.07 -2.31
CA THR A 34 5.80 4.84 -3.07
C THR A 34 6.86 4.29 -2.12
N ALA A 35 7.39 3.12 -2.43
CA ALA A 35 8.49 2.51 -1.68
C ALA A 35 9.40 1.78 -2.65
N TYR A 36 10.67 1.64 -2.28
CA TYR A 36 11.65 0.86 -3.03
C TYR A 36 11.96 -0.41 -2.26
N VAL A 37 12.19 -1.49 -2.99
CA VAL A 37 12.56 -2.79 -2.43
C VAL A 37 14.00 -3.11 -2.78
N ASP A 38 14.68 -3.82 -1.89
CA ASP A 38 16.02 -4.37 -2.13
C ASP A 38 15.94 -5.90 -2.03
N LEU A 39 15.46 -6.52 -3.11
CA LEU A 39 15.16 -7.95 -3.16
C LEU A 39 15.81 -8.58 -4.38
N GLY A 40 16.41 -9.76 -4.19
CA GLY A 40 17.20 -10.44 -5.23
C GLY A 40 16.40 -11.19 -6.30
N SER A 41 15.06 -11.10 -6.30
CA SER A 41 14.23 -11.76 -7.32
C SER A 41 12.82 -11.16 -7.44
N ASP A 42 12.25 -11.25 -8.65
CA ASP A 42 10.87 -10.86 -8.95
C ASP A 42 9.84 -11.59 -8.07
N ARG A 43 10.13 -12.84 -7.70
CA ARG A 43 9.26 -13.62 -6.82
C ARG A 43 9.22 -13.02 -5.42
N ALA A 44 10.39 -12.71 -4.86
CA ALA A 44 10.47 -12.07 -3.56
C ALA A 44 9.79 -10.69 -3.57
N GLU A 45 9.95 -9.92 -4.65
CA GLU A 45 9.25 -8.65 -4.83
C GLU A 45 7.73 -8.84 -4.86
N SER A 46 7.23 -9.82 -5.62
CA SER A 46 5.79 -10.10 -5.69
C SER A 46 5.23 -10.51 -4.32
N ASP A 47 5.96 -11.34 -3.57
CA ASP A 47 5.54 -11.80 -2.25
C ASP A 47 5.51 -10.64 -1.24
N ALA A 48 6.55 -9.80 -1.23
CA ALA A 48 6.62 -8.60 -0.38
C ALA A 48 5.51 -7.58 -0.72
N ARG A 49 5.25 -7.37 -2.01
CA ARG A 49 4.17 -6.50 -2.48
C ARG A 49 2.80 -7.04 -2.08
N HIS A 50 2.59 -8.35 -2.18
CA HIS A 50 1.34 -8.98 -1.76
C HIS A 50 1.11 -8.80 -0.26
N ALA A 51 2.12 -9.09 0.56
CA ALA A 51 2.06 -8.89 2.01
C ALA A 51 1.73 -7.44 2.38
N LEU A 52 2.38 -6.48 1.72
CA LEU A 52 2.10 -5.05 1.92
C LEU A 52 0.64 -4.70 1.60
N PHE A 53 0.07 -5.22 0.51
CA PHE A 53 -1.34 -4.97 0.18
C PHE A 53 -2.30 -5.58 1.21
N THR A 54 -2.02 -6.78 1.70
CA THR A 54 -2.83 -7.39 2.76
C THR A 54 -2.78 -6.56 4.04
N ASP A 55 -1.60 -6.10 4.45
CA ASP A 55 -1.42 -5.24 5.62
C ASP A 55 -2.17 -3.91 5.46
N LEU A 56 -2.12 -3.30 4.27
CA LEU A 56 -2.88 -2.11 3.94
C LEU A 56 -4.38 -2.30 4.12
N MET A 57 -4.91 -3.43 3.65
CA MET A 57 -6.33 -3.76 3.79
C MET A 57 -6.71 -3.95 5.26
N GLY A 58 -5.88 -4.66 6.04
CA GLY A 58 -6.11 -4.85 7.47
C GLY A 58 -6.10 -3.53 8.25
N VAL A 59 -5.17 -2.61 7.94
CA VAL A 59 -5.13 -1.28 8.56
C VAL A 59 -6.34 -0.44 8.17
N ALA A 60 -6.78 -0.51 6.91
CA ALA A 60 -7.98 0.20 6.46
C ALA A 60 -9.22 -0.31 7.19
N GLU A 61 -9.41 -1.63 7.25
CA GLU A 61 -10.54 -2.27 7.92
C GLU A 61 -10.58 -1.93 9.42
N ALA A 62 -9.43 -2.01 10.11
CA ALA A 62 -9.31 -1.62 11.52
C ALA A 62 -9.63 -0.13 11.77
N SER A 63 -9.50 0.71 10.74
CA SER A 63 -9.85 2.14 10.77
C SER A 63 -11.28 2.43 10.31
N GLY A 64 -12.08 1.39 10.01
CA GLY A 64 -13.44 1.53 9.47
C GLY A 64 -13.48 2.03 8.02
N LEU A 65 -12.35 1.95 7.31
CA LEU A 65 -12.22 2.35 5.92
C LEU A 65 -12.35 1.13 5.00
N THR A 66 -12.92 1.34 3.82
CA THR A 66 -13.02 0.33 2.77
C THR A 66 -12.47 0.89 1.46
N LEU A 67 -12.15 0.00 0.52
CA LEU A 67 -11.75 0.38 -0.82
C LEU A 67 -12.89 1.13 -1.52
N SER A 68 -12.55 2.19 -2.25
CA SER A 68 -13.54 2.92 -3.05
C SER A 68 -13.91 2.13 -4.31
N LYS A 69 -15.06 2.47 -4.90
CA LYS A 69 -15.51 1.88 -6.18
C LYS A 69 -14.52 2.06 -7.34
N GLY A 70 -13.61 3.03 -7.26
CA GLY A 70 -12.53 3.18 -8.26
C GLY A 70 -11.53 2.01 -8.26
N MET A 71 -11.51 1.21 -7.20
CA MET A 71 -10.74 -0.03 -7.06
C MET A 71 -11.60 -1.28 -7.28
N GLU A 72 -12.92 -1.15 -7.51
CA GLU A 72 -13.74 -2.28 -7.95
C GLU A 72 -13.26 -2.72 -9.33
N ARG A 73 -13.09 -4.03 -9.50
CA ARG A 73 -12.71 -4.61 -10.79
C ARG A 73 -13.72 -4.15 -11.84
N ALA A 74 -13.28 -3.43 -12.86
CA ALA A 74 -14.17 -2.97 -13.92
C ALA A 74 -14.99 -4.17 -14.45
N PRO A 75 -16.33 -4.08 -14.49
CA PRO A 75 -17.13 -5.14 -15.08
C PRO A 75 -16.69 -5.32 -16.54
N LYS A 76 -16.42 -6.57 -16.93
CA LYS A 76 -16.05 -6.93 -18.30
C LYS A 76 -17.19 -6.66 -19.27
#